data_AF-A0A355BY53-F1
#
_entry.id   AF-A0A355BY53-F1
#
_cell.length_a   1.000
_cell.length_b   1.000
_cell.length_c   1.000
_cell.angle_alpha   90.00
_cell.angle_beta   90.00
_cell.angle_gamma   90.00
#
_symmetry.space_group_name_H-M   'P 1'
#
loop_
_entity.id
_entity.type
_entity.pdbx_description
1 polymer ?
#
loop_
_entity_poly.entity_id
_entity_poly.type
_entity_poly.pdbx_seq_one_letter_code
_entity_poly.pdbx_strand_id
1 'polypeptide(L)'
;TKLSVEFAKEAATFKDAELPADLRRKLDFITVGIVAPAPSREGAAEELAEITTRLGSAYSTGTIDLTGGAFSAADLKAALKRVRDPEGKNPDTDLSGAAVRQDETELLMRQLRNPAYTAEVWTKWNDYAARMKDDYARMVEIGNEGAKELGYADMGALWRS
;
A
#
# COMPACT_ATOMS: atom_id res chain seq x y z
N THR A 1 -14.83 -2.31 -10.65
CA THR A 1 -13.63 -3.14 -10.88
C THR A 1 -13.84 -4.17 -11.98
N LYS A 2 -14.81 -5.09 -11.88
CA LYS A 2 -15.06 -6.13 -12.91
C LYS A 2 -15.31 -5.57 -14.32
N LEU A 3 -16.18 -4.56 -14.44
CA LEU A 3 -16.50 -3.93 -15.73
C LEU A 3 -15.29 -3.25 -16.39
N SER A 4 -14.41 -2.62 -15.59
CA SER A 4 -13.19 -2.00 -16.11
C SER A 4 -12.24 -3.05 -16.70
N VAL A 5 -12.07 -4.18 -16.00
CA VAL A 5 -11.25 -5.32 -16.47
C VAL A 5 -11.83 -5.92 -17.76
N GLU A 6 -13.15 -6.03 -17.86
CA GLU A 6 -13.83 -6.49 -19.07
C GLU A 6 -13.57 -5.56 -20.26
N PHE A 7 -13.78 -4.25 -20.09
CA PHE A 7 -13.48 -3.27 -21.15
C PHE A 7 -12.00 -3.24 -21.54
N ALA A 8 -11.07 -3.37 -20.60
CA ALA A 8 -9.65 -3.46 -20.91
C ALA A 8 -9.32 -4.68 -21.77
N LYS A 9 -9.96 -5.83 -21.50
CA LYS A 9 -9.80 -7.05 -22.29
C LYS A 9 -10.40 -6.91 -23.68
N GLU A 10 -11.57 -6.30 -23.81
CA GLU A 10 -12.16 -6.01 -25.12
C GLU A 10 -11.28 -5.05 -25.92
N ALA A 11 -10.80 -3.96 -25.30
CA ALA A 11 -9.89 -3.01 -25.93
C ALA A 11 -8.58 -3.69 -26.38
N ALA A 12 -8.04 -4.61 -25.59
CA ALA A 12 -6.83 -5.36 -25.93
C ALA A 12 -6.98 -6.22 -27.20
N THR A 13 -8.19 -6.61 -27.59
CA THR A 13 -8.43 -7.33 -28.86
C THR A 13 -8.13 -6.49 -30.11
N PHE A 14 -8.13 -5.16 -29.97
CA PHE A 14 -7.87 -4.21 -31.06
C PHE A 14 -6.40 -3.76 -31.12
N LYS A 15 -5.50 -4.35 -30.33
CA LYS A 15 -4.09 -3.90 -30.25
C LYS A 15 -3.39 -3.86 -31.61
N ASP A 16 -3.66 -4.85 -32.47
CA ASP A 16 -3.02 -5.02 -33.78
C ASP A 16 -3.86 -4.43 -34.93
N ALA A 17 -5.01 -3.82 -34.64
CA ALA A 17 -5.86 -3.22 -35.66
C ALA A 17 -5.27 -1.93 -36.23
N GLU A 18 -5.48 -1.64 -37.51
CA GLU A 18 -5.21 -0.30 -38.05
C GLU A 18 -6.35 0.63 -37.65
N LEU A 19 -6.07 1.61 -36.78
CA LEU A 19 -7.07 2.56 -36.28
C LEU A 19 -6.58 4.00 -36.44
N PRO A 20 -7.49 4.97 -36.62
CA PRO A 20 -7.17 6.38 -36.47
C PRO A 20 -6.50 6.67 -35.12
N ALA A 21 -5.56 7.61 -35.11
CA ALA A 21 -4.73 7.89 -33.94
C ALA A 21 -5.54 8.27 -32.68
N ASP A 22 -6.67 8.96 -32.84
CA ASP A 22 -7.53 9.34 -31.72
C ASP A 22 -8.27 8.13 -31.11
N LEU A 23 -8.70 7.19 -31.95
CA LEU A 23 -9.35 5.96 -31.52
C LEU A 23 -8.35 5.01 -30.86
N ARG A 24 -7.14 4.87 -31.43
CA ARG A 24 -6.02 4.15 -30.82
C ARG A 24 -5.77 4.64 -29.40
N ARG A 25 -5.60 5.96 -29.24
CA ARG A 25 -5.37 6.59 -27.93
C ARG A 25 -6.50 6.33 -26.92
N LYS A 26 -7.77 6.36 -27.36
CA LYS A 26 -8.93 6.08 -26.49
C LYS A 26 -8.92 4.62 -25.99
N LEU A 27 -8.63 3.67 -26.86
CA LEU A 27 -8.54 2.26 -26.49
C LEU A 27 -7.36 1.99 -25.55
N ASP A 28 -6.20 2.60 -25.84
CA ASP A 28 -5.03 2.49 -24.97
C ASP A 28 -5.36 2.99 -23.55
N PHE A 29 -6.08 4.12 -23.42
CA PHE A 29 -6.54 4.62 -22.11
C PHE A 29 -7.44 3.63 -21.35
N ILE A 30 -8.28 2.88 -22.06
CA ILE A 30 -9.15 1.86 -21.44
C ILE A 30 -8.30 0.68 -20.95
N THR A 31 -7.30 0.26 -21.73
CA THR A 31 -6.41 -0.86 -21.38
C THR A 31 -5.46 -0.52 -20.23
N VAL A 32 -4.85 0.68 -20.23
CA VAL A 32 -3.85 1.09 -19.21
C VAL A 32 -4.47 1.72 -17.96
N GLY A 33 -5.78 1.99 -17.96
CA GLY A 33 -6.49 2.60 -16.83
C GLY A 33 -6.59 1.72 -15.57
N ILE A 34 -6.03 0.51 -15.59
CA ILE A 34 -6.12 -0.48 -14.51
C ILE A 34 -4.75 -0.69 -13.87
N VAL A 35 -4.63 -0.33 -12.59
CA VAL A 35 -3.39 -0.48 -11.82
C VAL A 35 -3.05 -1.96 -11.57
N ALA A 36 -4.02 -2.80 -11.27
CA ALA A 36 -3.81 -4.25 -11.11
C ALA A 36 -4.96 -5.00 -11.79
N PRO A 37 -4.76 -5.51 -13.03
CA PRO A 37 -5.82 -6.22 -13.74
C PRO A 37 -6.00 -7.62 -13.17
N ALA A 38 -7.26 -8.00 -12.90
CA ALA A 38 -7.59 -9.38 -12.55
C ALA A 38 -7.64 -10.27 -13.81
N PRO A 39 -7.07 -11.49 -13.78
CA PRO A 39 -7.18 -12.45 -14.87
C PRO A 39 -8.62 -12.96 -15.01
N SER A 40 -8.90 -13.66 -16.12
CA SER A 40 -10.23 -14.13 -16.51
C SER A 40 -10.69 -15.37 -15.75
N ARG A 41 -9.76 -16.08 -15.10
CA ARG A 41 -10.07 -17.27 -14.30
C ARG A 41 -11.07 -16.92 -13.19
N GLU A 42 -11.95 -17.87 -12.89
CA GLU A 42 -12.97 -17.74 -11.85
C GLU A 42 -12.34 -17.38 -10.49
N GLY A 43 -12.99 -16.50 -9.74
CA GLY A 43 -12.57 -16.07 -8.41
C GLY A 43 -11.40 -15.07 -8.35
N ALA A 44 -10.63 -14.86 -9.43
CA ALA A 44 -9.43 -14.02 -9.35
C ALA A 44 -9.70 -12.55 -9.02
N ALA A 45 -10.80 -11.99 -9.53
CA ALA A 45 -11.19 -10.61 -9.23
C ALA A 45 -11.60 -10.43 -7.77
N GLU A 46 -12.26 -11.44 -7.19
CA GLU A 46 -12.66 -11.45 -5.77
C GLU A 46 -11.42 -11.58 -4.89
N GLU A 47 -10.55 -12.55 -5.19
CA GLU A 47 -9.29 -12.78 -4.51
C GLU A 47 -8.42 -11.51 -4.49
N LEU A 48 -8.29 -10.83 -5.63
CA LEU A 48 -7.55 -9.57 -5.74
C LEU A 48 -8.20 -8.44 -4.92
N ALA A 49 -9.53 -8.34 -4.92
CA ALA A 49 -10.25 -7.34 -4.14
C ALA A 49 -10.08 -7.56 -2.63
N GLU A 50 -10.13 -8.82 -2.17
CA GLU A 50 -9.90 -9.18 -0.77
C GLU A 50 -8.47 -8.86 -0.34
N ILE A 51 -7.47 -9.26 -1.13
CA ILE A 51 -6.05 -9.01 -0.83
C ILE A 51 -5.77 -7.51 -0.75
N THR A 52 -6.20 -6.74 -1.75
CA THR A 52 -5.98 -5.29 -1.76
C THR A 52 -6.67 -4.59 -0.59
N THR A 53 -7.86 -5.05 -0.19
CA THR A 53 -8.56 -4.57 1.00
C THR A 53 -7.80 -4.89 2.29
N ARG A 54 -7.30 -6.13 2.43
CA ARG A 54 -6.48 -6.54 3.59
C ARG A 54 -5.20 -5.73 3.69
N LEU A 55 -4.46 -5.57 2.58
CA LEU A 55 -3.25 -4.76 2.51
C LEU A 55 -3.51 -3.30 2.88
N GLY A 56 -4.54 -2.68 2.29
CA GLY A 56 -4.92 -1.30 2.59
C GLY A 56 -5.34 -1.10 4.05
N SER A 57 -6.07 -2.07 4.61
CA SER A 57 -6.51 -2.03 6.02
C SER A 57 -5.34 -2.22 6.98
N ALA A 58 -4.44 -3.17 6.68
CA ALA A 58 -3.22 -3.42 7.43
C ALA A 58 -2.32 -2.18 7.46
N TYR A 59 -2.16 -1.50 6.33
CA TYR A 59 -1.40 -0.26 6.26
C TYR A 59 -2.13 0.91 6.95
N SER A 60 -3.46 1.01 6.89
CA SER A 60 -4.15 2.17 7.49
C SER A 60 -4.29 2.09 9.01
N THR A 61 -4.56 0.89 9.53
CA THR A 61 -4.93 0.70 10.94
C THR A 61 -3.77 0.21 11.81
N GLY A 62 -2.58 0.07 11.22
CA GLY A 62 -1.46 -0.51 11.92
C GLY A 62 -0.91 0.33 13.05
N THR A 63 -0.65 -0.34 14.16
CA THR A 63 0.02 0.23 15.31
C THR A 63 1.23 -0.60 15.68
N ILE A 64 2.23 0.07 16.21
CA ILE A 64 3.41 -0.54 16.82
C ILE A 64 3.44 -0.23 18.31
N ASP A 65 4.06 -1.13 19.06
CA ASP A 65 4.33 -0.97 20.47
C ASP A 65 5.81 -0.58 20.65
N LEU A 66 6.03 0.63 21.20
CA LEU A 66 7.34 1.17 21.55
C LEU A 66 7.61 1.08 23.07
N THR A 67 6.77 0.40 23.83
CA THR A 67 7.01 0.13 25.25
C THR A 67 8.16 -0.87 25.38
N GLY A 68 9.21 -0.46 26.08
CA GLY A 68 10.47 -1.21 26.12
C GLY A 68 11.29 -1.07 24.83
N GLY A 69 12.53 -1.55 24.86
CA GLY A 69 13.49 -1.35 23.77
C GLY A 69 14.40 -0.14 24.02
N ALA A 70 14.79 0.57 22.96
CA ALA A 70 15.78 1.64 23.06
C ALA A 70 15.33 2.86 23.88
N PHE A 71 14.02 3.13 23.96
CA PHE A 71 13.49 4.30 24.67
C PHE A 71 13.48 4.12 26.19
N SER A 72 13.85 5.17 26.92
CA SER A 72 13.40 5.31 28.31
C SER A 72 11.92 5.71 28.34
N ALA A 73 11.21 5.36 29.42
CA ALA A 73 9.80 5.74 29.58
C ALA A 73 9.60 7.27 29.54
N ALA A 74 10.55 8.04 30.07
CA ALA A 74 10.50 9.50 30.04
C ALA A 74 10.69 10.06 28.62
N ASP A 75 11.66 9.52 27.87
CA ASP A 75 11.95 9.98 26.50
C ASP A 75 10.82 9.65 25.54
N LEU A 76 10.25 8.45 25.64
CA LEU A 76 9.10 8.04 24.83
C LEU A 76 7.90 8.95 25.08
N LYS A 77 7.56 9.19 26.36
CA LYS A 77 6.47 10.09 26.74
C LYS A 77 6.69 11.51 26.18
N ALA A 78 7.93 12.02 26.26
CA ALA A 78 8.26 13.34 25.74
C ALA A 78 8.18 13.40 24.21
N ALA A 79 8.60 12.34 23.50
CA ALA A 79 8.49 12.24 22.05
C ALA A 79 7.02 12.19 21.61
N LEU A 80 6.21 11.32 22.21
CA LEU A 80 4.78 11.19 21.92
C LEU A 80 4.01 12.47 22.22
N LYS A 81 4.36 13.20 23.28
CA LYS A 81 3.72 14.49 23.59
C LYS A 81 3.86 15.49 22.44
N ARG A 82 5.04 15.56 21.80
CA ARG A 82 5.27 16.48 20.66
C ARG A 82 4.47 16.11 19.42
N VAL A 83 4.05 14.84 19.29
CA VAL A 83 3.29 14.33 18.14
C VAL A 83 1.79 14.40 18.40
N ARG A 84 1.35 14.00 19.61
CA ARG A 84 -0.07 13.83 19.96
C ARG A 84 -0.71 15.05 20.63
N ASP A 85 0.08 15.82 21.39
CA ASP A 85 -0.40 17.01 22.12
C ASP A 85 0.68 18.10 22.16
N PRO A 86 1.03 18.69 20.99
CA PRO A 86 2.08 19.69 20.90
C PRO A 86 1.78 20.95 21.72
N GLU A 87 0.50 21.29 21.91
CA GLU A 87 0.08 22.45 22.69
C GLU A 87 -0.08 22.17 24.18
N GLY A 88 -0.06 20.90 24.60
CA GLY A 88 -0.22 20.51 26.00
C GLY A 88 -1.63 20.73 26.55
N LYS A 89 -2.65 20.78 25.68
CA LYS A 89 -4.01 21.18 26.05
C LYS A 89 -4.92 19.99 26.34
N ASN A 90 -4.53 18.77 25.96
CA ASN A 90 -5.36 17.59 26.11
C ASN A 90 -4.83 16.66 27.23
N PRO A 91 -5.40 16.71 28.45
CA PRO A 91 -4.95 15.87 29.56
C PRO A 91 -5.22 14.38 29.34
N ASP A 92 -6.13 14.01 28.44
CA ASP A 92 -6.54 12.63 28.16
C ASP A 92 -5.69 11.98 27.06
N THR A 93 -4.63 12.67 26.58
CA THR A 93 -3.76 12.16 25.53
C THR A 93 -3.03 10.91 26.00
N ASP A 94 -3.21 9.79 25.29
CA ASP A 94 -2.41 8.59 25.52
C ASP A 94 -0.94 8.86 25.15
N LEU A 95 -0.04 8.70 26.11
CA LEU A 95 1.41 8.83 25.94
C LEU A 95 2.15 7.55 26.37
N SER A 96 1.45 6.41 26.43
CA SER A 96 2.02 5.13 26.84
C SER A 96 3.03 4.58 25.82
N GLY A 97 2.74 4.77 24.53
CA GLY A 97 3.51 4.20 23.42
C GLY A 97 3.13 2.77 23.04
N ALA A 98 2.04 2.21 23.62
CA ALA A 98 1.57 0.86 23.31
C ALA A 98 0.81 0.75 21.97
N ALA A 99 0.32 1.87 21.43
CA ALA A 99 -0.44 1.92 20.19
C ALA A 99 -0.03 3.13 19.34
N VAL A 100 1.21 3.15 18.86
CA VAL A 100 1.70 4.21 17.97
C VAL A 100 1.27 3.91 16.55
N ARG A 101 0.47 4.79 15.97
CA ARG A 101 -0.06 4.66 14.61
C ARG A 101 0.99 5.02 13.56
N GLN A 102 0.80 4.59 12.33
CA GLN A 102 1.77 4.81 11.25
C GLN A 102 2.00 6.28 10.88
N ASP A 103 0.93 7.08 10.87
CA ASP A 103 1.03 8.53 10.68
C ASP A 103 1.89 9.19 11.78
N GLU A 104 1.86 8.63 12.99
CA GLU A 104 2.68 9.08 14.11
C GLU A 104 4.14 8.62 14.00
N THR A 105 4.41 7.42 13.45
CA THR A 105 5.80 6.93 13.28
C THR A 105 6.60 7.84 12.34
N GLU A 106 5.97 8.36 11.28
CA GLU A 106 6.60 9.36 10.40
C GLU A 106 6.98 10.64 11.17
N LEU A 107 6.04 11.17 11.96
CA LEU A 107 6.25 12.38 12.76
C LEU A 107 7.34 12.16 13.82
N LEU A 108 7.35 11.00 14.47
CA LEU A 108 8.40 10.59 15.40
C LEU A 108 9.76 10.55 14.69
N MET A 109 9.90 9.82 13.58
CA MET A 109 11.17 9.72 12.85
C MET A 109 11.66 11.08 12.35
N ARG A 110 10.76 11.99 11.99
CA ARG A 110 11.11 13.37 11.60
C ARG A 110 11.72 14.18 12.74
N GLN A 111 11.26 13.97 13.98
CA GLN A 111 11.67 14.77 15.15
C GLN A 111 12.81 14.14 15.95
N LEU A 112 12.89 12.81 15.98
CA LEU A 112 13.91 12.09 16.74
C LEU A 112 15.30 12.36 16.16
N ARG A 113 16.29 12.53 17.05
CA ARG A 113 17.70 12.75 16.68
C ARG A 113 18.64 11.70 17.24
N ASN A 114 18.17 10.86 18.15
CA ASN A 114 18.93 9.72 18.63
C ASN A 114 18.78 8.56 17.62
N PRO A 115 19.89 8.07 17.04
CA PRO A 115 19.85 6.96 16.09
C PRO A 115 19.21 5.70 16.66
N ALA A 116 19.41 5.39 17.96
CA ALA A 116 18.82 4.21 18.59
C ALA A 116 17.28 4.28 18.60
N TYR A 117 16.72 5.47 18.81
CA TYR A 117 15.26 5.68 18.82
C TYR A 117 14.67 5.54 17.41
N THR A 118 15.30 6.14 16.41
CA THR A 118 14.86 6.00 15.01
C THR A 118 14.99 4.57 14.50
N ALA A 119 16.04 3.85 14.90
CA ALA A 119 16.22 2.43 14.59
C ALA A 119 15.13 1.55 15.23
N GLU A 120 14.75 1.79 16.48
CA GLU A 120 13.66 1.07 17.16
C GLU A 120 12.33 1.27 16.43
N VAL A 121 11.96 2.53 16.14
CA VAL A 121 10.73 2.86 15.41
C VAL A 121 10.69 2.16 14.05
N TRP A 122 11.79 2.25 13.29
CA TRP A 122 11.89 1.59 11.99
C TRP A 122 11.78 0.07 12.08
N THR A 123 12.43 -0.55 13.08
CA THR A 123 12.43 -2.01 13.26
C THR A 123 11.04 -2.52 13.56
N LYS A 124 10.36 -1.92 14.56
CA LYS A 124 9.00 -2.29 14.94
C LYS A 124 8.00 -2.08 13.81
N TRP A 125 8.18 -0.98 13.07
CA TRP A 125 7.40 -0.69 11.87
C TRP A 125 7.58 -1.75 10.79
N ASN A 126 8.83 -2.15 10.51
CA ASN A 126 9.12 -3.16 9.51
C ASN A 126 8.66 -4.56 9.92
N ASP A 127 8.80 -4.93 11.20
CA ASP A 127 8.28 -6.18 11.74
C ASP A 127 6.76 -6.27 11.57
N TYR A 128 6.04 -5.17 11.81
CA TYR A 128 4.60 -5.10 11.52
C TYR A 128 4.33 -5.26 10.02
N ALA A 129 5.11 -4.60 9.16
CA ALA A 129 4.93 -4.67 7.71
C ALA A 129 5.23 -6.04 7.12
N ALA A 130 6.12 -6.84 7.74
CA ALA A 130 6.50 -8.17 7.27
C ALA A 130 5.30 -9.13 7.11
N ARG A 131 4.23 -8.94 7.89
CA ARG A 131 3.01 -9.75 7.79
C ARG A 131 2.23 -9.55 6.49
N MET A 132 2.48 -8.45 5.77
CA MET A 132 1.85 -8.14 4.48
C MET A 132 2.54 -8.82 3.30
N LYS A 133 3.69 -9.47 3.53
CA LYS A 133 4.54 -10.04 2.49
C LYS A 133 3.79 -11.02 1.58
N ASP A 134 3.06 -11.97 2.16
CA ASP A 134 2.42 -13.04 1.40
C ASP A 134 1.23 -12.51 0.58
N ASP A 135 0.41 -11.63 1.17
CA ASP A 135 -0.66 -10.92 0.46
C ASP A 135 -0.09 -10.08 -0.69
N TYR A 136 1.03 -9.39 -0.49
CA TYR A 136 1.66 -8.58 -1.55
C TYR A 136 2.22 -9.46 -2.68
N ALA A 137 2.89 -10.57 -2.35
CA ALA A 137 3.38 -11.52 -3.35
C ALA A 137 2.22 -12.07 -4.18
N ARG A 138 1.12 -12.45 -3.53
CA ARG A 138 -0.07 -12.97 -4.22
C ARG A 138 -0.75 -11.93 -5.10
N MET A 139 -0.86 -10.67 -4.64
CA MET A 139 -1.35 -9.55 -5.46
C MET A 139 -0.53 -9.40 -6.75
N VAL A 140 0.81 -9.51 -6.65
CA VAL A 140 1.72 -9.40 -7.79
C VAL A 140 1.54 -10.56 -8.76
N GLU A 141 1.40 -11.79 -8.27
CA GLU A 141 1.11 -12.97 -9.11
C GLU A 141 -0.17 -12.77 -9.92
N ILE A 142 -1.28 -12.42 -9.26
CA ILE A 142 -2.57 -12.24 -9.90
C ILE A 142 -2.53 -11.08 -10.91
N GLY A 143 -1.93 -9.95 -10.54
CA GLY A 143 -1.79 -8.80 -11.44
C GLY A 143 -0.95 -9.12 -12.67
N ASN A 144 0.10 -9.94 -12.53
CA ASN A 144 0.91 -10.42 -13.67
C ASN A 144 0.14 -11.38 -14.58
N GLU A 145 -0.71 -12.26 -14.04
CA GLU A 145 -1.63 -13.08 -14.84
C GLU A 145 -2.55 -12.18 -15.68
N GLY A 146 -3.17 -11.16 -15.06
CA GLY A 146 -4.05 -10.24 -15.77
C GLY A 146 -3.32 -9.39 -16.82
N ALA A 147 -2.11 -8.92 -16.54
CA ALA A 147 -1.32 -8.14 -17.49
C ALA A 147 -0.97 -8.95 -18.75
N LYS A 148 -0.69 -10.26 -18.59
CA LYS A 148 -0.44 -11.17 -19.72
C LYS A 148 -1.67 -11.36 -20.60
N GLU A 149 -2.86 -11.44 -20.02
CA GLU A 149 -4.11 -11.49 -20.79
C GLU A 149 -4.34 -10.21 -21.61
N LEU A 150 -3.87 -9.05 -21.12
CA LEU A 150 -3.93 -7.78 -21.84
C LEU A 150 -2.80 -7.61 -22.89
N GLY A 151 -1.93 -8.61 -23.05
CA GLY A 151 -0.84 -8.59 -24.04
C GLY A 151 0.46 -7.97 -23.56
N TYR A 152 0.62 -7.71 -22.26
CA TYR A 152 1.86 -7.22 -21.67
C TYR A 152 2.72 -8.36 -21.10
N ALA A 153 4.03 -8.16 -21.00
CA ALA A 153 4.94 -9.16 -20.43
C ALA A 153 4.67 -9.39 -18.92
N ASP A 154 4.39 -8.31 -18.20
CA ASP A 154 4.11 -8.26 -16.77
C ASP A 154 3.39 -6.95 -16.41
N MET A 155 2.97 -6.84 -15.15
CA MET A 155 2.29 -5.65 -14.62
C MET A 155 3.18 -4.40 -14.64
N GLY A 156 4.50 -4.55 -14.55
CA GLY A 156 5.44 -3.43 -14.68
C GLY A 156 5.49 -2.88 -16.11
N ALA A 157 5.38 -3.74 -17.12
CA ALA A 157 5.29 -3.34 -18.52
C ALA A 157 3.98 -2.58 -18.80
N LEU A 158 2.86 -3.05 -18.23
CA LEU A 158 1.57 -2.35 -18.29
C LEU A 158 1.65 -0.94 -17.69
N TRP A 159 2.34 -0.75 -16.56
CA TRP A 159 2.47 0.58 -15.93
C TRP A 159 3.33 1.58 -16.69
N ARG A 160 4.14 1.12 -17.64
CA ARG A 160 5.07 1.97 -18.42
C ARG A 160 4.57 2.29 -19.83
N SER A 161 3.48 1.68 -20.29
CA SER A 161 2.88 1.96 -21.61
C SER A 161 1.99 3.19 -21.59
#